data_AF-A0A501PCE3-F1
#
_entry.id   AF-A0A501PCE3-F1
#
_cell.length_a   1.000
_cell.length_b   1.000
_cell.length_c   1.000
_cell.angle_alpha   90.00
_cell.angle_beta   90.00
_cell.angle_gamma   90.00
#
_symmetry.space_group_name_H-M   'P 1'
#
loop_
_entity.id
_entity.type
_entity.pdbx_description
1 polymer ?
#
loop_
_entity_poly.entity_id
_entity_poly.type
_entity_poly.pdbx_seq_one_letter_code
_entity_poly.pdbx_strand_id
1 'polypeptide(L)'
;MLTKKPQTRRKSLRERVADRKAGIPEQKAPKSISGIKTRKWLRWGGNAFQALGILIMLLVVMRFNDGNLEFMEELIGIAAGFFLTGRISILFIKNS
;
A
#
# COMPACT_ATOMS: atom_id res chain seq x y z
N MET A 1 -22.23 -25.71 2.06
CA MET A 1 -22.09 -24.82 0.89
C MET A 1 -22.20 -23.37 1.37
N LEU A 2 -21.08 -22.64 1.43
CA LEU A 2 -21.05 -21.24 1.87
C LEU A 2 -21.46 -20.34 0.69
N THR A 3 -22.69 -19.83 0.73
CA THR A 3 -23.22 -18.89 -0.25
C THR A 3 -22.47 -17.56 -0.17
N LYS A 4 -21.69 -17.25 -1.21
CA LYS A 4 -21.08 -15.93 -1.44
C LYS A 4 -22.20 -14.87 -1.42
N LYS A 5 -22.20 -13.99 -0.41
CA LYS A 5 -23.07 -12.81 -0.41
C LYS A 5 -22.72 -11.94 -1.64
N PRO A 6 -23.70 -11.56 -2.48
CA PRO A 6 -23.43 -10.80 -3.69
C PRO A 6 -22.91 -9.41 -3.30
N GLN A 7 -21.76 -9.03 -3.87
CA GLN A 7 -21.26 -7.66 -3.83
C GLN A 7 -22.37 -6.74 -4.33
N THR A 8 -22.80 -5.80 -3.48
CA THR A 8 -23.89 -4.87 -3.79
C THR A 8 -23.46 -3.99 -4.96
N ARG A 9 -23.96 -4.32 -6.15
CA ARG A 9 -23.81 -3.54 -7.37
C ARG A 9 -24.28 -2.11 -7.07
N ARG A 10 -23.49 -1.10 -7.44
CA ARG A 10 -23.83 0.31 -7.23
C ARG A 10 -25.18 0.59 -7.91
N LYS A 11 -26.21 0.96 -7.12
CA LYS A 11 -27.56 1.27 -7.64
C LYS A 11 -27.50 2.34 -8.73
N SER A 12 -28.30 2.16 -9.77
CA SER A 12 -28.41 3.09 -10.89
C SER A 12 -29.08 4.40 -10.45
N LEU A 13 -28.85 5.50 -11.20
CA LEU A 13 -29.46 6.80 -10.90
C LEU A 13 -30.99 6.75 -10.82
N ARG A 14 -31.64 5.94 -11.68
CA ARG A 14 -33.10 5.78 -11.70
C ARG A 14 -33.61 5.11 -10.43
N GLU A 15 -32.96 4.04 -9.98
CA GLU A 15 -33.29 3.36 -8.73
C GLU A 15 -33.11 4.28 -7.52
N ARG A 16 -32.05 5.11 -7.49
CA ARG A 16 -31.83 6.08 -6.41
C ARG A 16 -32.85 7.21 -6.37
N VAL A 17 -33.47 7.55 -7.50
CA VAL A 17 -34.58 8.52 -7.55
C VAL A 17 -35.89 7.86 -7.13
N ALA A 18 -36.13 6.62 -7.56
CA ALA A 18 -37.29 5.83 -7.13
C ALA A 18 -37.26 5.59 -5.61
N ASP A 19 -36.12 5.18 -5.05
CA ASP A 19 -35.92 4.97 -3.62
C ASP A 19 -36.17 6.27 -2.82
N ARG A 20 -35.69 7.41 -3.34
CA ARG A 20 -35.95 8.73 -2.72
C ARG A 20 -37.41 9.12 -2.77
N LYS A 21 -38.11 8.85 -3.89
CA LYS A 21 -39.56 9.07 -4.01
C LYS A 21 -40.37 8.11 -3.12
N ALA A 22 -39.87 6.90 -2.90
CA ALA A 22 -40.46 5.90 -2.03
C ALA A 22 -40.13 6.10 -0.54
N GLY A 23 -39.37 7.14 -0.19
CA GLY A 23 -38.99 7.43 1.20
C GLY A 23 -38.04 6.39 1.82
N ILE A 24 -37.40 5.54 1.01
CA ILE A 24 -36.50 4.50 1.51
C ILE A 24 -35.18 5.17 1.90
N PRO A 25 -34.75 5.11 3.18
CA PRO A 25 -33.49 5.69 3.60
C PRO A 25 -32.33 4.97 2.89
N GLU A 26 -31.48 5.72 2.18
CA GLU A 26 -30.25 5.18 1.57
C GLU A 26 -29.38 4.57 2.68
N GLN A 27 -29.38 3.24 2.80
CA GLN A 27 -28.39 2.52 3.60
C GLN A 27 -27.01 2.78 2.99
N LYS A 28 -26.29 3.74 3.55
CA LYS A 28 -24.86 3.91 3.30
C LYS A 28 -24.18 2.61 3.72
N ALA A 29 -23.58 1.92 2.75
CA ALA A 29 -22.79 0.73 3.03
C ALA A 29 -21.81 1.03 4.18
N PRO A 30 -21.65 0.12 5.16
CA PRO A 30 -20.74 0.35 6.27
C PRO A 30 -19.35 0.59 5.70
N LYS A 31 -18.81 1.80 5.91
CA LYS A 31 -17.42 2.08 5.58
C LYS A 31 -16.60 1.12 6.44
N SER A 32 -15.95 0.14 5.81
CA SER A 32 -14.92 -0.67 6.45
C SER A 32 -13.75 0.24 6.82
N ILE A 33 -13.84 0.87 8.00
CA ILE A 33 -12.86 1.84 8.50
C ILE A 33 -11.58 1.14 8.95
N SER A 34 -11.65 -0.14 9.34
CA SER A 34 -10.52 -0.93 9.83
C SER A 34 -9.50 -1.24 8.73
N GLY A 35 -9.95 -1.60 7.52
CA GLY A 35 -9.04 -1.92 6.40
C GLY A 35 -8.30 -0.70 5.84
N ILE A 36 -8.85 0.51 5.99
CA ILE A 36 -8.23 1.73 5.46
C ILE A 36 -7.03 2.16 6.33
N LYS A 37 -7.13 2.02 7.66
CA LYS A 37 -6.05 2.41 8.59
C LYS A 37 -4.84 1.49 8.44
N THR A 38 -5.03 0.18 8.36
CA THR A 38 -3.95 -0.80 8.14
C THR A 38 -3.27 -0.58 6.80
N ARG A 39 -4.05 -0.35 5.72
CA ARG A 39 -3.49 -0.04 4.39
C ARG A 39 -2.64 1.22 4.38
N LYS A 40 -3.05 2.25 5.11
CA LYS A 40 -2.28 3.50 5.26
C LYS A 40 -0.97 3.25 6.03
N TRP A 41 -1.02 2.53 7.15
CA TRP A 41 0.17 2.16 7.93
C TRP A 41 1.18 1.34 7.13
N LEU A 42 0.71 0.31 6.44
CA LEU A 42 1.53 -0.54 5.57
C LEU A 42 2.18 0.26 4.42
N ARG A 43 1.47 1.24 3.85
CA ARG A 43 2.03 2.13 2.82
C ARG A 43 3.13 3.05 3.38
N TRP A 44 2.92 3.58 4.58
CA TRP A 44 3.93 4.39 5.27
C TRP A 44 5.16 3.57 5.63
N GLY A 45 4.96 2.36 6.15
CA GLY A 45 6.04 1.40 6.42
C GLY A 45 6.83 1.07 5.16
N GLY A 46 6.14 0.71 4.06
CA GLY A 46 6.79 0.44 2.78
C GLY A 46 7.62 1.61 2.27
N ASN A 47 7.10 2.83 2.34
CA ASN A 47 7.85 4.04 1.97
C ASN A 47 9.09 4.26 2.87
N ALA A 48 8.97 3.99 4.17
CA ALA A 48 10.08 4.13 5.11
C ALA A 48 11.21 3.13 4.79
N PHE A 49 10.87 1.86 4.49
CA PHE A 49 11.84 0.86 4.03
C PHE A 49 12.56 1.29 2.75
N GLN A 50 11.84 1.90 1.80
CA GLN A 50 12.45 2.43 0.59
C GLN A 50 13.40 3.60 0.87
N ALA A 51 12.99 4.54 1.72
CA ALA A 51 13.83 5.66 2.12
C ALA A 51 15.11 5.19 2.82
N LEU A 52 15.00 4.16 3.67
CA LEU A 52 16.15 3.55 4.33
C LEU A 52 17.12 2.92 3.32
N GLY A 53 16.61 2.17 2.34
CA GLY A 53 17.42 1.60 1.26
C GLY A 53 18.16 2.67 0.44
N ILE A 54 17.49 3.77 0.12
CA ILE A 54 18.11 4.92 -0.58
C ILE A 54 19.21 5.56 0.29
N LEU A 55 18.96 5.74 1.58
CA LEU A 55 19.93 6.31 2.51
C LEU A 55 21.20 5.45 2.60
N ILE A 56 21.04 4.13 2.73
CA ILE A 56 22.18 3.19 2.74
C ILE A 56 22.94 3.29 1.41
N MET A 57 22.24 3.39 0.28
CA MET A 57 22.90 3.53 -1.01
C MET A 57 23.68 4.85 -1.16
N LEU A 58 23.20 5.94 -0.56
CA LEU A 58 23.97 7.19 -0.50
C LEU A 58 25.26 7.04 0.32
N LEU A 59 25.21 6.30 1.42
CA LEU A 59 26.41 5.99 2.20
C LEU A 59 27.40 5.14 1.41
N VAL A 60 26.92 4.17 0.63
CA VAL A 60 27.77 3.38 -0.29
C VAL A 60 28.48 4.29 -1.28
N VAL A 61 27.76 5.24 -1.90
CA VAL A 61 28.36 6.20 -2.85
C VAL A 61 29.41 7.08 -2.17
N MET A 62 29.16 7.55 -0.94
CA MET A 62 30.16 8.32 -0.19
C MET A 62 31.41 7.49 0.11
N ARG A 63 31.24 6.25 0.59
CA ARG A 63 32.38 5.34 0.84
C ARG A 63 33.16 5.01 -0.42
N PHE A 64 32.48 4.93 -1.57
CA PHE A 64 33.12 4.69 -2.86
C PHE A 64 34.02 5.86 -3.24
N ASN A 65 33.53 7.07 -3.02
CA ASN A 65 34.31 8.29 -3.25
C ASN A 65 35.51 8.41 -2.30
N ASP A 66 35.39 7.91 -1.07
CA ASP A 66 36.48 7.85 -0.09
C ASP A 66 37.48 6.70 -0.38
N GLY A 67 37.27 5.91 -1.43
CA GLY A 67 38.13 4.78 -1.80
C GLY A 67 38.01 3.57 -0.87
N ASN A 68 37.04 3.57 0.05
CA ASN A 68 36.83 2.46 0.98
C ASN A 68 35.89 1.43 0.36
N LEU A 69 36.47 0.38 -0.22
CA LEU A 69 35.75 -0.66 -0.95
C LEU A 69 35.32 -1.85 -0.07
N GLU A 70 35.68 -1.87 1.21
CA GLU A 70 35.29 -2.97 2.09
C GLU A 70 33.77 -3.05 2.25
N PHE A 71 33.25 -4.28 2.12
CA PHE A 71 31.83 -4.61 2.30
C PHE A 71 30.86 -3.85 1.39
N MET A 72 31.34 -3.27 0.28
CA MET A 72 30.52 -2.60 -0.73
C MET A 72 29.37 -3.48 -1.23
N GLU A 73 29.68 -4.71 -1.62
CA GLU A 73 28.71 -5.65 -2.17
C GLU A 73 27.63 -6.00 -1.14
N GLU A 74 28.00 -6.18 0.12
CA GLU A 74 27.07 -6.44 1.21
C GLU A 74 26.16 -5.24 1.46
N LEU A 75 26.72 -4.03 1.53
CA LEU A 75 25.93 -2.80 1.73
C LEU A 75 24.98 -2.53 0.57
N ILE A 76 25.41 -2.78 -0.67
CA ILE A 76 24.56 -2.68 -1.86
C ILE A 76 23.44 -3.72 -1.81
N GLY A 77 23.75 -4.96 -1.44
CA GLY A 77 22.76 -6.04 -1.28
C GLY A 77 21.72 -5.70 -0.21
N ILE A 78 22.17 -5.17 0.94
CA ILE A 78 21.29 -4.70 2.01
C ILE A 78 20.42 -3.53 1.52
N ALA A 79 21.00 -2.50 0.90
CA ALA A 79 20.28 -1.35 0.37
C ALA A 79 19.19 -1.78 -0.63
N ALA A 80 19.54 -2.66 -1.56
CA ALA A 80 18.62 -3.24 -2.54
C ALA A 80 17.51 -4.05 -1.86
N GLY A 81 17.84 -4.86 -0.85
CA GLY A 81 16.89 -5.65 -0.08
C GLY A 81 15.84 -4.77 0.62
N PHE A 82 16.27 -3.72 1.33
CA PHE A 82 15.37 -2.77 1.98
C PHE A 82 14.47 -2.05 0.97
N PHE A 83 15.04 -1.59 -0.14
CA PHE A 83 14.29 -0.90 -1.19
C PHE A 83 13.24 -1.80 -1.86
N LEU A 84 13.61 -3.02 -2.23
CA LEU A 84 12.73 -3.97 -2.88
C LEU A 84 11.63 -4.45 -1.94
N THR A 85 11.95 -4.72 -0.67
CA THR A 85 10.96 -5.12 0.34
C THR A 85 9.89 -4.04 0.53
N GLY A 86 10.32 -2.77 0.62
CA GLY A 86 9.40 -1.64 0.65
C GLY A 86 8.54 -1.54 -0.62
N ARG A 87 9.15 -1.74 -1.80
CA ARG A 87 8.45 -1.69 -3.08
C ARG A 87 7.40 -2.79 -3.24
N ILE A 88 7.77 -4.02 -2.90
CA ILE A 88 6.90 -5.20 -2.96
C ILE A 88 5.72 -5.01 -2.01
N SER A 89 5.98 -4.55 -0.79
CA SER A 89 4.93 -4.25 0.20
C SER A 89 3.90 -3.26 -0.36
N ILE A 90 4.35 -2.19 -1.02
CA ILE A 90 3.46 -1.20 -1.66
C ILE A 90 2.68 -1.79 -2.85
N LEU A 91 3.31 -2.67 -3.64
CA LEU A 91 2.66 -3.34 -4.78
C LEU A 91 1.55 -4.30 -4.32
N PHE A 92 1.79 -5.11 -3.30
CA PHE A 92 0.78 -5.99 -2.71
C PHE A 92 -0.39 -5.19 -2.15
N ILE A 93 -0.10 -4.08 -1.47
CA ILE A 93 -1.14 -3.16 -1.01
C ILE A 93 -1.97 -2.61 -2.16
N LYS A 94 -1.36 -2.28 -3.30
CA LYS A 94 -2.05 -1.68 -4.45
C LYS A 94 -2.95 -2.69 -5.17
N ASN A 95 -2.53 -3.96 -5.24
CA ASN A 95 -3.25 -5.03 -5.94
C ASN A 95 -4.25 -5.80 -5.05
N SER A 96 -4.23 -5.57 -3.73
CA SER A 96 -5.22 -6.06 -2.76
C SER A 96 -6.36 -5.07 -2.52
#